data_AF-A0A2R6RZL1-F1
#
_entry.id   AF-A0A2R6RZL1-F1
#
_cell.length_a   1.000
_cell.length_b   1.000
_cell.length_c   1.000
_cell.angle_alpha   90.00
_cell.angle_beta   90.00
_cell.angle_gamma   90.00
#
_symmetry.space_group_name_H-M   'P 1'
#
loop_
_entity.id
_entity.type
_entity.pdbx_description
1 polymer ?
#
loop_
_entity_poly.entity_id
_entity_poly.type
_entity_poly.pdbx_seq_one_letter_code
_entity_poly.pdbx_strand_id
1 'polypeptide(L)'
;MYQTVGQDAIEFVAQALDVPLYRKVISGSAVDLSSEYGARDATKNGGLEGDETEDLYSLLSTVKSAHPDIEGVSVGAILSNYQRVRVEHV
;
A
#
# COMPACT_ATOMS: atom_id res chain seq x y z
N MET A 1 4.14 -7.14 -4.77
CA MET A 1 2.70 -6.81 -4.58
C MET A 1 2.09 -5.94 -5.70
N TYR A 2 2.90 -5.16 -6.43
CA TYR A 2 2.44 -4.05 -7.27
C TYR A 2 2.62 -4.30 -8.77
N GLN A 3 1.76 -3.71 -9.61
CA GLN A 3 1.93 -3.72 -11.07
C GLN A 3 2.87 -2.59 -11.49
N THR A 4 3.98 -2.96 -12.12
CA THR A 4 4.98 -1.99 -12.63
C THR A 4 4.77 -1.63 -14.09
N VAL A 5 4.20 -2.54 -14.89
CA VAL A 5 3.90 -2.29 -16.30
C VAL A 5 2.86 -1.18 -16.41
N GLY A 6 3.22 -0.11 -17.11
CA GLY A 6 2.36 1.05 -17.34
C GLY A 6 2.33 2.07 -16.21
N GLN A 7 3.21 1.97 -15.20
CA GLN A 7 3.21 2.90 -14.06
C GLN A 7 3.39 4.38 -14.47
N ASP A 8 4.12 4.64 -15.56
CA ASP A 8 4.38 5.99 -16.04
C ASP A 8 3.13 6.64 -16.64
N ALA A 9 2.18 5.82 -17.12
CA ALA A 9 0.92 6.31 -17.67
C ALA A 9 -0.06 6.80 -16.59
N ILE A 10 0.13 6.42 -15.33
CA ILE A 10 -0.76 6.79 -14.22
C ILE A 10 -0.80 8.30 -14.01
N GLU A 11 0.30 9.00 -14.28
CA GLU A 11 0.33 10.46 -14.20
C GLU A 11 -0.67 11.10 -15.17
N PHE A 12 -0.75 10.60 -16.41
CA PHE A 12 -1.71 11.09 -17.40
C PHE A 12 -3.15 10.75 -17.03
N VAL A 13 -3.39 9.60 -16.38
CA VAL A 13 -4.72 9.24 -15.88
C VAL A 13 -5.17 10.21 -14.79
N ALA A 14 -4.30 10.54 -13.84
CA ALA A 14 -4.62 11.51 -12.79
C ALA A 14 -4.90 12.91 -13.34
N GLN A 15 -4.09 13.37 -14.31
CA GLN A 15 -4.32 14.63 -15.01
C GLN A 15 -5.65 14.65 -15.77
N ALA A 16 -6.01 13.55 -16.44
CA ALA A 16 -7.26 13.45 -17.20
C ALA A 16 -8.51 13.41 -16.30
N LEU A 17 -8.37 12.86 -15.09
CA LEU A 17 -9.46 12.79 -14.11
C LEU A 17 -9.51 13.99 -13.16
N ASP A 18 -8.52 14.89 -13.23
CA ASP A 18 -8.35 16.03 -12.32
C ASP A 18 -8.37 15.63 -10.83
N VAL A 19 -7.61 14.58 -10.50
CA VAL A 19 -7.50 14.06 -9.13
C VAL A 19 -6.06 14.12 -8.61
N PRO A 20 -5.86 14.34 -7.28
CA PRO A 20 -4.52 14.33 -6.70
C PRO A 20 -3.87 12.96 -6.82
N LEU A 21 -2.59 12.94 -7.18
CA LEU A 21 -1.79 11.72 -7.30
C LEU A 21 -0.66 11.70 -6.28
N TYR A 22 -0.68 10.70 -5.39
CA TYR A 22 0.39 10.42 -4.46
C TYR A 22 1.21 9.23 -4.97
N ARG A 23 2.53 9.39 -5.05
CA ARG A 23 3.46 8.33 -5.48
C ARG A 23 4.58 8.21 -4.47
N LYS A 24 5.03 6.97 -4.24
CA LYS A 24 6.22 6.67 -3.46
C LYS A 24 7.01 5.57 -4.15
N VAL A 25 8.33 5.70 -4.15
CA VAL A 25 9.24 4.65 -4.60
C VAL A 25 9.23 3.54 -3.56
N ILE A 26 9.00 2.31 -4.00
CA ILE A 26 9.12 1.13 -3.15
C ILE A 26 10.62 0.91 -2.92
N SER A 27 11.01 0.98 -1.65
CA SER A 27 12.39 0.79 -1.19
C SER A 27 12.56 -0.56 -0.50
N GLY A 28 11.48 -1.09 0.08
CA GLY A 28 11.41 -2.42 0.67
C GLY A 28 11.39 -3.54 -0.37
N SER A 29 11.67 -4.75 0.10
CA SER A 29 11.55 -5.99 -0.67
C SER A 29 10.36 -6.80 -0.18
N ALA A 30 9.97 -7.85 -0.90
CA ALA A 30 8.96 -8.79 -0.39
C ALA A 30 9.61 -9.70 0.68
N VAL A 31 9.59 -9.26 1.94
CA VAL A 31 10.25 -9.93 3.07
C VAL A 31 9.32 -10.98 3.64
N ASP A 32 8.07 -10.62 3.93
CA ASP A 32 7.04 -11.61 4.25
C ASP A 32 6.43 -12.15 2.96
N LEU A 33 6.44 -13.47 2.79
CA LEU A 33 5.73 -14.16 1.70
C LEU A 33 4.57 -15.03 2.19
N SER A 34 4.27 -14.96 3.48
CA SER A 34 3.27 -15.82 4.11
C SER A 34 1.83 -15.34 3.84
N SER A 35 0.89 -16.23 4.15
CA SER A 35 -0.55 -16.02 3.93
C SER A 35 -1.22 -15.15 4.98
N GLU A 36 -0.53 -14.87 6.08
CA GLU A 36 -0.89 -13.90 7.11
C GLU A 36 0.13 -12.76 7.06
N TYR A 37 -0.20 -11.55 7.50
CA TYR A 37 0.75 -10.45 7.55
C TYR A 37 0.56 -9.67 8.85
N GLY A 38 1.64 -9.46 9.58
CA GLY A 38 1.59 -9.00 10.97
C GLY A 38 1.16 -10.13 11.92
N ALA A 39 1.98 -10.44 12.92
CA ALA A 39 1.61 -11.46 13.91
C ALA A 39 0.43 -10.98 14.76
N ARG A 40 -0.43 -11.91 15.21
CA ARG A 40 -1.55 -11.65 16.15
C ARG A 40 -1.10 -11.22 17.56
N ASP A 41 0.20 -11.04 17.76
CA ASP A 41 0.80 -10.63 19.01
C ASP A 41 1.10 -9.14 18.95
N ALA A 42 0.36 -8.35 19.72
CA ALA A 42 0.50 -6.89 19.78
C ALA A 42 1.89 -6.44 20.27
N THR A 43 2.72 -7.36 20.77
CA THR A 43 4.12 -7.11 21.11
C THR A 43 5.08 -7.22 19.91
N LYS A 44 4.60 -7.76 18.79
CA LYS A 44 5.22 -7.76 17.45
C LYS A 44 4.37 -6.95 16.45
N ASN A 45 3.85 -5.80 16.88
CA ASN A 45 3.24 -4.77 16.02
C ASN A 45 4.31 -4.05 15.17
N GLY A 46 5.15 -4.81 14.49
CA GLY A 46 6.18 -4.27 13.63
C GLY A 46 5.99 -4.92 12.28
N GLY A 47 5.49 -4.16 11.32
CA GLY A 47 5.82 -4.42 9.93
C GLY A 47 7.31 -4.76 9.82
N LEU A 48 7.63 -5.67 8.91
CA LEU A 48 9.01 -6.10 8.77
C LEU A 48 9.82 -4.93 8.20
N GLU A 49 10.86 -4.52 8.93
CA GLU A 49 11.72 -3.43 8.48
C GLU A 49 12.28 -3.76 7.10
N GLY A 50 12.03 -2.88 6.13
CA GLY A 50 12.41 -3.09 4.73
C GLY A 50 11.43 -3.96 3.94
N ASP A 51 10.19 -4.18 4.39
CA ASP A 51 9.15 -4.83 3.60
C ASP A 51 8.38 -3.84 2.70
N GLU A 52 8.01 -4.29 1.50
CA GLU A 52 7.28 -3.50 0.50
C GLU A 52 5.89 -3.03 0.98
N THR A 53 5.34 -3.65 2.03
CA THR A 53 4.04 -3.27 2.64
C THR A 53 4.16 -2.02 3.49
N GLU A 54 5.30 -1.82 4.18
CA GLU A 54 5.53 -0.63 5.01
C GLU A 54 5.70 0.64 4.17
N ASP A 55 6.16 0.50 2.93
CA ASP A 55 6.18 1.59 1.98
C ASP A 55 4.76 2.10 1.67
N LEU A 56 3.78 1.19 1.55
CA LEU A 56 2.38 1.53 1.36
C LEU A 56 1.78 2.18 2.61
N TYR A 57 2.04 1.63 3.81
CA TYR A 57 1.60 2.23 5.07
C TYR A 57 2.07 3.70 5.20
N SER A 58 3.36 3.95 4.92
CA SER A 58 3.94 5.29 4.98
C SER A 58 3.33 6.25 3.93
N LEU A 59 3.01 5.76 2.73
CA LEU A 59 2.30 6.55 1.71
C LEU A 59 0.88 6.91 2.18
N LEU A 60 0.11 5.93 2.67
CA LEU A 60 -1.25 6.13 3.18
C LEU A 60 -1.27 7.06 4.41
N SER A 61 -0.30 6.94 5.30
CA SER A 61 -0.12 7.85 6.45
C SER A 61 0.08 9.30 5.99
N THR A 62 0.83 9.51 4.90
CA THR A 62 1.02 10.83 4.29
C THR A 62 -0.29 11.36 3.71
N VAL A 63 -1.04 10.52 2.99
CA VAL A 63 -2.36 10.87 2.43
C VAL A 63 -3.35 11.22 3.53
N LYS A 64 -3.46 10.41 4.59
CA LYS A 64 -4.36 10.65 5.73
C LYS A 64 -3.98 11.90 6.52
N SER A 65 -2.70 12.22 6.62
CA SER A 65 -2.23 13.47 7.24
C SER A 65 -2.62 14.69 6.41
N ALA A 66 -2.62 14.58 5.08
CA ALA A 66 -3.05 15.64 4.17
C ALA A 66 -4.58 15.76 4.05
N HIS A 67 -5.30 14.65 4.20
CA HIS A 67 -6.76 14.54 4.06
C HIS A 67 -7.35 13.75 5.26
N PRO A 68 -7.55 14.42 6.42
CA PRO A 68 -7.99 13.74 7.64
C PRO A 68 -9.39 13.12 7.56
N ASP A 69 -10.21 13.53 6.60
CA ASP A 69 -11.57 13.06 6.33
C ASP A 69 -11.63 11.70 5.60
N ILE A 70 -10.51 11.19 5.08
CA ILE A 70 -10.48 9.88 4.40
C ILE A 70 -10.66 8.75 5.41
N GLU A 71 -11.73 7.96 5.30
CA GLU A 71 -12.05 6.87 6.25
C GLU A 71 -11.68 5.47 5.74
N GLY A 72 -11.25 5.33 4.48
CA GLY A 72 -10.95 4.01 3.94
C GLY A 72 -10.15 4.03 2.64
N VAL A 73 -9.69 2.85 2.25
CA VAL A 73 -8.92 2.59 1.03
C VAL A 73 -9.68 1.60 0.18
N SER A 74 -9.75 1.84 -1.13
CA SER A 74 -10.32 0.92 -2.12
C SER A 74 -9.20 0.34 -2.98
N VAL A 75 -9.16 -1.00 -3.12
CA VAL A 75 -8.14 -1.70 -3.90
C VAL A 75 -8.75 -2.71 -4.87
N GLY A 76 -8.14 -2.83 -6.05
CA GLY A 76 -8.52 -3.80 -7.07
C GLY A 76 -7.94 -5.20 -6.83
N ALA A 77 -8.10 -5.77 -5.63
CA ALA A 77 -7.64 -7.13 -5.33
C ALA A 77 -8.76 -8.14 -5.67
N ILE A 78 -8.68 -8.76 -6.85
CA ILE A 78 -9.77 -9.63 -7.34
C ILE A 78 -9.65 -11.07 -6.79
N LEU A 79 -8.44 -11.65 -6.74
CA LEU A 79 -8.26 -13.09 -6.39
C LEU A 79 -7.02 -13.40 -5.54
N SER A 80 -6.19 -12.42 -5.18
CA SER A 80 -4.94 -12.68 -4.46
C SER A 80 -5.10 -12.45 -2.96
N ASN A 81 -5.13 -13.54 -2.17
CA ASN A 81 -5.13 -13.45 -0.71
C ASN A 81 -3.87 -12.75 -0.18
N TYR A 82 -2.73 -12.94 -0.86
CA TYR A 82 -1.47 -12.26 -0.55
C TYR A 82 -1.59 -10.74 -0.56
N GLN A 83 -2.29 -10.18 -1.55
CA GLN A 83 -2.50 -8.73 -1.67
C GLN A 83 -3.54 -8.24 -0.67
N ARG A 84 -4.63 -9.00 -0.46
CA ARG A 84 -5.70 -8.64 0.48
C ARG A 84 -5.18 -8.44 1.90
N VAL A 85 -4.46 -9.44 2.45
CA VAL A 85 -4.02 -9.40 3.86
C VAL A 85 -3.03 -8.27 4.15
N ARG A 86 -2.21 -7.88 3.17
CA ARG A 86 -1.27 -6.75 3.29
C ARG A 86 -1.99 -5.41 3.24
N VAL A 87 -3.06 -5.27 2.46
CA VAL A 87 -3.89 -4.06 2.44
C VAL A 87 -4.72 -3.94 3.72
N GLU A 88 -5.23 -5.06 4.25
CA GLU A 88 -5.96 -5.06 5.53
C GLU A 88 -5.09 -4.73 6.74
N HIS A 89 -3.77 -4.88 6.60
CA HIS A 89 -2.81 -4.55 7.66
C HIS A 89 -2.52 -3.05 7.77
N VAL A 90 -2.59 -2.31 6.66
CA VAL A 90 -2.12 -0.91 6.55
C VAL A 90 -3.20 0.13 6.78
#